data_AF-A0AAN8Q9K0-F1
#
_entry.id   AF-A0AAN8Q9K0-F1
#
_cell.length_a   1.000
_cell.length_b   1.000
_cell.length_c   1.000
_cell.angle_alpha   90.00
_cell.angle_beta   90.00
_cell.angle_gamma   90.00
#
_symmetry.space_group_name_H-M   'P 1'
#
loop_
_entity.id
_entity.type
_entity.pdbx_description
1 polymer ?
#
loop_
_entity_poly.entity_id
_entity_poly.type
_entity_poly.pdbx_seq_one_letter_code
_entity_poly.pdbx_strand_id
1 'polypeptide(L)'
;MVKHQPLQVYERQLCLSCLTGIYGCRWKRYQRSHDDTTKWEFLWSLILFFTFSLLLVWFYFWWEAHNDYNEFNWFLYNRSGEWSDGTVPILATTAAGFTYIAFLMILALCHIAVGQQLNLHWLHKIGVSTALLTTAIGFISVNQTWGEEWAVIPISLQATGPFLHLGALVAVTALAWLVAGQVARAEKTRFQVVVLLLYLSVLLGLYMAPLSITSPCIMDHANLKPRPDVIGHQGAPMLAPENTILSFQRALQMNVSGLEADVAIRIRPLITSQ
;
A
#
# COMPACT_ATOMS: atom_id res chain seq x y z
N MET A 1 46.87 -37.79 14.12
CA MET A 1 45.72 -38.12 13.26
C MET A 1 45.16 -36.81 12.71
N VAL A 2 45.47 -36.50 11.45
CA VAL A 2 44.84 -35.38 10.74
C VAL A 2 43.44 -35.84 10.35
N LYS A 3 42.39 -35.25 10.92
CA LYS A 3 41.01 -35.51 10.48
C LYS A 3 40.86 -34.92 9.08
N HIS A 4 40.87 -35.77 8.06
CA HIS A 4 40.39 -35.38 6.75
C HIS A 4 38.90 -35.10 6.87
N GLN A 5 38.54 -33.83 6.73
CA GLN A 5 37.16 -33.40 6.63
C GLN A 5 36.58 -34.06 5.36
N PRO A 6 35.46 -34.79 5.46
CA PRO A 6 34.90 -35.46 4.29
C PRO A 6 34.61 -34.42 3.21
N LEU A 7 35.02 -34.70 1.97
CA LEU A 7 34.70 -33.88 0.81
C LEU A 7 33.17 -33.81 0.69
N GLN A 8 32.60 -32.71 1.16
CA GLN A 8 31.19 -32.41 1.02
C GLN A 8 30.90 -32.22 -0.46
N VAL A 9 30.16 -33.17 -1.04
CA VAL A 9 29.62 -33.07 -2.38
C VAL A 9 28.63 -31.91 -2.39
N TYR A 10 29.05 -30.80 -3.00
CA TYR A 10 28.28 -29.56 -3.06
C TYR A 10 27.39 -29.59 -4.30
N GLU A 11 26.09 -29.74 -4.10
CA GLU A 11 25.13 -29.51 -5.16
C GLU A 11 25.05 -27.99 -5.45
N ARG A 12 25.17 -27.61 -6.72
CA ARG A 12 25.30 -26.21 -7.13
C ARG A 12 23.91 -25.53 -7.13
N GLN A 13 23.43 -25.14 -5.96
CA GLN A 13 22.15 -24.43 -5.82
C GLN A 13 22.31 -22.93 -6.16
N LEU A 14 22.37 -22.59 -7.46
CA LEU A 14 22.50 -21.20 -7.94
C LEU A 14 21.41 -20.26 -7.38
N CYS A 15 20.17 -20.74 -7.29
CA CYS A 15 19.03 -19.97 -6.79
C CYS A 15 19.23 -19.55 -5.33
N LEU A 16 19.65 -20.47 -4.45
CA LEU A 16 19.96 -20.16 -3.05
C LEU A 16 21.07 -19.11 -2.95
N SER A 17 22.14 -19.28 -3.74
CA SER A 17 23.28 -18.36 -3.73
C SER A 17 22.90 -16.95 -4.18
N CYS A 18 21.97 -16.83 -5.14
CA CYS A 18 21.43 -15.55 -5.58
C CYS A 18 20.58 -14.92 -4.48
N LEU A 19 19.69 -15.70 -3.85
CA LEU A 19 18.78 -15.24 -2.81
C LEU A 19 19.51 -14.79 -1.52
N THR A 20 20.55 -15.52 -1.09
CA THR A 20 21.43 -15.11 0.02
C THR A 20 22.37 -13.98 -0.37
N GLY A 21 22.78 -13.95 -1.65
CA GLY A 21 23.63 -12.91 -2.23
C GLY A 21 22.94 -11.55 -2.25
N ILE A 22 21.69 -11.48 -2.72
CA ILE A 22 20.96 -10.22 -2.80
C ILE A 22 20.55 -9.73 -1.42
N TYR A 23 19.97 -10.58 -0.56
CA TYR A 23 19.47 -10.14 0.76
C TYR A 23 20.57 -9.83 1.79
N GLY A 24 21.67 -10.60 1.76
CA GLY A 24 22.73 -10.54 2.77
C GLY A 24 24.12 -10.19 2.23
N CYS A 25 24.28 -9.94 0.93
CA CYS A 25 25.59 -9.79 0.24
C CYS A 25 26.54 -10.98 0.43
N ARG A 26 25.99 -12.19 0.62
CA ARG A 26 26.76 -13.43 0.80
C ARG A 26 26.72 -14.29 -0.47
N TRP A 27 27.68 -14.02 -1.36
CA TRP A 27 27.81 -14.66 -2.68
C TRP A 27 28.72 -15.91 -2.71
N LYS A 28 29.45 -16.20 -1.62
CA LYS A 28 30.34 -17.38 -1.54
C LYS A 28 29.54 -18.67 -1.41
N ARG A 29 30.11 -19.79 -1.91
CA ARG A 29 29.57 -21.17 -1.77
C ARG A 29 29.09 -21.38 -0.33
N TYR A 30 27.78 -21.33 -0.16
CA TYR A 30 27.17 -21.23 1.15
C TYR A 30 27.04 -22.61 1.75
N GLN A 31 27.80 -22.86 2.82
CA GLN A 31 27.56 -24.03 3.64
C GLN A 31 26.31 -23.68 4.40
N ARG A 32 25.26 -24.50 4.26
CA ARG A 32 24.00 -24.31 4.96
C ARG A 32 24.31 -24.22 6.45
N SER A 33 24.49 -23.00 6.95
CA SER A 33 24.70 -22.76 8.36
C SER A 33 23.34 -23.03 8.98
N HIS A 34 23.31 -24.09 9.78
CA HIS A 34 22.17 -24.47 10.58
C HIS A 34 22.03 -23.58 11.82
N ASP A 35 22.71 -22.43 11.83
CA ASP A 35 22.70 -21.51 12.95
C ASP A 35 21.38 -20.73 12.95
N ASP A 36 20.76 -20.68 14.12
CA ASP A 36 19.52 -19.94 14.34
C ASP A 36 19.70 -18.45 14.02
N THR A 37 18.62 -17.81 13.56
CA THR A 37 18.57 -16.36 13.41
C THR A 37 18.84 -15.68 14.75
N THR A 38 19.82 -14.79 14.79
CA THR A 38 20.12 -14.06 16.02
C THR A 38 18.94 -13.17 16.41
N LYS A 39 18.79 -12.87 17.70
CA LYS A 39 17.76 -11.94 18.20
C LYS A 39 17.83 -10.56 17.52
N TRP A 40 19.04 -10.13 17.14
CA TRP A 40 19.27 -8.89 16.42
C TRP A 40 18.75 -8.93 14.98
N GLU A 41 19.03 -10.00 14.25
CA GLU A 41 18.49 -10.18 12.90
C GLU A 41 16.96 -10.35 12.91
N PHE A 42 16.42 -11.01 13.94
CA PHE A 42 14.97 -11.08 14.16
C PHE A 42 14.35 -9.70 14.37
N LEU A 43 14.98 -8.83 15.19
CA LEU A 43 14.53 -7.45 15.37
C LEU A 43 14.51 -6.68 14.05
N TRP A 44 15.55 -6.81 13.22
CA TRP A 44 15.58 -6.17 11.89
C TRP A 44 14.52 -6.71 10.95
N SER A 45 14.18 -8.00 11.03
CA SER A 45 13.06 -8.56 10.28
C SER A 45 11.71 -7.97 10.72
N LEU A 46 11.53 -7.71 12.03
CA LEU A 46 10.33 -7.03 12.54
C LEU A 46 10.27 -5.58 12.08
N ILE A 47 11.39 -4.86 12.11
CA ILE A 47 11.48 -3.48 11.59
C ILE A 47 11.12 -3.48 10.11
N LEU A 48 11.67 -4.38 9.30
CA LEU A 48 11.34 -4.49 7.88
C LEU A 48 9.83 -4.73 7.66
N PHE A 49 9.21 -5.62 8.42
CA PHE A 49 7.77 -5.88 8.36
C PHE A 49 6.94 -4.64 8.74
N PHE A 50 7.33 -3.93 9.80
CA PHE A 50 6.65 -2.70 10.21
C PHE A 50 6.79 -1.60 9.15
N THR A 51 8.00 -1.41 8.60
CA THR A 51 8.26 -0.46 7.52
C THR A 51 7.45 -0.78 6.28
N PHE A 52 7.37 -2.06 5.88
CA PHE A 52 6.53 -2.50 4.76
C PHE A 52 5.06 -2.18 5.01
N SER A 53 4.54 -2.48 6.20
CA SER A 53 3.14 -2.25 6.55
C SER A 53 2.80 -0.75 6.54
N LEU A 54 3.68 0.09 7.09
CA LEU A 54 3.52 1.54 7.07
C LEU A 54 3.56 2.10 5.65
N LEU A 55 4.51 1.66 4.83
CA LEU A 55 4.62 2.07 3.43
C LEU A 55 3.44 1.58 2.59
N LEU A 56 2.86 0.41 2.89
CA LEU A 56 1.67 -0.08 2.21
C LEU A 56 0.48 0.86 2.46
N VAL A 57 0.26 1.26 3.72
CA VAL A 57 -0.79 2.24 4.09
C VAL A 57 -0.51 3.59 3.44
N TRP A 58 0.74 4.05 3.48
CA TRP A 58 1.15 5.33 2.88
C TRP A 58 0.99 5.35 1.36
N PHE A 59 1.40 4.30 0.67
CA PHE A 59 1.22 4.14 -0.78
C PHE A 59 -0.27 4.10 -1.13
N TYR A 60 -1.07 3.37 -0.36
CA TYR A 60 -2.52 3.29 -0.54
C TYR A 60 -3.20 4.66 -0.34
N PHE A 61 -2.82 5.42 0.69
CA PHE A 61 -3.32 6.78 0.91
C PHE A 61 -3.11 7.65 -0.34
N TRP A 62 -1.88 7.68 -0.86
CA TRP A 62 -1.58 8.48 -2.04
C TRP A 62 -2.32 8.00 -3.27
N TRP A 63 -2.50 6.69 -3.45
CA TRP A 63 -3.29 6.14 -4.55
C TRP A 63 -4.75 6.63 -4.51
N GLU A 64 -5.38 6.61 -3.34
CA GLU A 64 -6.77 7.04 -3.17
C GLU A 64 -6.95 8.56 -3.26
N ALA A 65 -5.98 9.33 -2.76
CA ALA A 65 -6.00 10.80 -2.79
C ALA A 65 -5.73 11.39 -4.19
N HIS A 66 -5.65 10.56 -5.25
CA HIS A 66 -5.29 11.00 -6.60
C HIS A 66 -6.16 12.14 -7.15
N ASN A 67 -7.45 12.13 -6.83
CA ASN A 67 -8.39 13.14 -7.30
C ASN A 67 -8.12 14.52 -6.69
N ASP A 68 -7.48 14.58 -5.52
CA ASP A 68 -7.33 15.80 -4.73
C ASP A 68 -5.87 16.30 -4.67
N TYR A 69 -4.98 15.74 -5.50
CA TYR A 69 -3.57 16.16 -5.59
C TYR A 69 -3.39 17.65 -5.87
N ASN A 70 -4.32 18.26 -6.63
CA ASN A 70 -4.24 19.69 -6.95
C ASN A 70 -4.44 20.55 -5.69
N GLU A 71 -5.30 20.12 -4.77
CA GLU A 71 -5.49 20.79 -3.48
C GLU A 71 -4.22 20.71 -2.64
N PHE A 72 -3.58 19.53 -2.61
CA PHE A 72 -2.29 19.38 -1.94
C PHE A 72 -1.20 20.29 -2.52
N ASN A 73 -1.10 20.38 -3.85
CA ASN A 73 -0.18 21.31 -4.51
C ASN A 73 -0.48 22.78 -4.15
N TRP A 74 -1.76 23.13 -3.99
CA TRP A 74 -2.16 24.46 -3.53
C TRP A 74 -1.69 24.76 -2.11
N PHE A 75 -1.75 23.80 -1.18
CA PHE A 75 -1.17 23.96 0.16
C PHE A 75 0.35 24.21 0.11
N LEU A 76 1.07 23.50 -0.76
CA LEU A 76 2.50 23.72 -0.96
C LEU A 76 2.80 25.11 -1.56
N TYR A 77 1.98 25.55 -2.52
CA TYR A 77 2.06 26.86 -3.12
C TYR A 77 1.88 27.96 -2.08
N ASN A 78 0.83 27.89 -1.26
CA ASN A 78 0.57 28.90 -0.21
C ASN A 78 1.71 29.03 0.80
N ARG A 79 2.48 27.96 1.02
CA ARG A 79 3.62 27.96 1.95
C ARG A 79 4.92 28.44 1.31
N SER A 80 5.15 28.07 0.05
CA SER A 80 6.42 28.35 -0.66
C SER A 80 6.40 29.64 -1.47
N GLY A 81 5.22 30.08 -1.91
CA GLY A 81 5.02 31.18 -2.85
C GLY A 81 5.30 30.83 -4.32
N GLU A 82 5.77 29.61 -4.59
CA GLU A 82 6.13 29.14 -5.94
C GLU A 82 5.29 27.91 -6.32
N TRP A 83 4.66 27.96 -7.50
CA TRP A 83 3.86 26.84 -7.96
C TRP A 83 4.80 25.72 -8.42
N SER A 84 4.63 24.53 -7.83
CA SER A 84 5.36 23.33 -8.24
C SER A 84 4.49 22.09 -8.03
N ASP A 85 4.68 21.08 -8.88
CA ASP A 85 3.98 19.80 -8.78
C ASP A 85 4.60 18.93 -7.67
N GLY A 86 4.46 19.36 -6.42
CA GLY A 86 5.09 18.73 -5.26
C GLY A 86 4.59 17.32 -4.96
N THR A 87 3.40 16.94 -5.43
CA THR A 87 2.90 15.56 -5.37
C THR A 87 3.75 14.59 -6.18
N VAL A 88 4.22 14.96 -7.37
CA VAL A 88 4.99 14.08 -8.28
C VAL A 88 6.25 13.49 -7.62
N PRO A 89 7.17 14.28 -7.02
CA PRO A 89 8.34 13.72 -6.34
C PRO A 89 7.96 12.89 -5.11
N ILE A 90 6.89 13.22 -4.39
CA ILE A 90 6.41 12.41 -3.25
C ILE A 90 5.94 11.03 -3.74
N LEU A 91 5.20 10.97 -4.83
CA LEU A 91 4.73 9.71 -5.43
C LEU A 91 5.89 8.88 -5.98
N ALA A 92 6.82 9.51 -6.70
CA ALA A 92 7.99 8.83 -7.24
C ALA A 92 8.85 8.21 -6.13
N THR A 93 9.12 8.97 -5.07
CA THR A 93 9.89 8.47 -3.91
C THR A 93 9.13 7.41 -3.12
N THR A 94 7.82 7.57 -2.95
CA THR A 94 6.95 6.58 -2.28
C THR A 94 6.91 5.27 -3.06
N ALA A 95 6.74 5.32 -4.38
CA ALA A 95 6.75 4.13 -5.25
C ALA A 95 8.11 3.43 -5.25
N ALA A 96 9.21 4.19 -5.35
CA ALA A 96 10.57 3.63 -5.27
C ALA A 96 10.85 2.99 -3.89
N GLY A 97 10.45 3.65 -2.81
CA GLY A 97 10.58 3.12 -1.45
C GLY A 97 9.76 1.85 -1.25
N PHE A 98 8.48 1.88 -1.66
CA PHE A 98 7.58 0.73 -1.54
C PHE A 98 8.09 -0.48 -2.34
N THR A 99 8.47 -0.29 -3.60
CA THR A 99 8.99 -1.38 -4.46
C THR A 99 10.26 -2.00 -3.87
N TYR A 100 11.19 -1.19 -3.36
CA TYR A 100 12.40 -1.67 -2.70
C TYR A 100 12.12 -2.47 -1.42
N ILE A 101 11.25 -1.96 -0.54
CA ILE A 101 10.90 -2.63 0.71
C ILE A 101 10.08 -3.90 0.46
N ALA A 102 9.14 -3.86 -0.48
CA ALA A 102 8.37 -5.03 -0.91
C ALA A 102 9.30 -6.13 -1.47
N PHE A 103 10.29 -5.76 -2.27
CA PHE A 103 11.28 -6.70 -2.78
C PHE A 103 12.08 -7.37 -1.64
N LEU A 104 12.54 -6.60 -0.65
CA LEU A 104 13.22 -7.16 0.52
C LEU A 104 12.29 -8.07 1.36
N MET A 105 11.02 -7.71 1.50
CA MET A 105 10.03 -8.55 2.17
C MET A 105 9.82 -9.89 1.45
N ILE A 106 9.72 -9.87 0.12
CA ILE A 106 9.60 -11.09 -0.69
C ILE A 106 10.85 -11.96 -0.50
N LEU A 107 12.05 -11.37 -0.55
CA LEU A 107 13.29 -12.11 -0.28
C LEU A 107 13.29 -12.73 1.13
N ALA A 108 12.87 -11.99 2.15
CA ALA A 108 12.74 -12.50 3.52
C ALA A 108 11.78 -13.69 3.60
N LEU A 109 10.60 -13.61 2.95
CA LEU A 109 9.66 -14.73 2.86
C LEU A 109 10.26 -15.94 2.15
N CYS A 110 11.03 -15.74 1.09
CA CYS A 110 11.73 -16.81 0.39
C CYS A 110 12.85 -17.44 1.27
N HIS A 111 13.56 -16.66 2.08
CA HIS A 111 14.50 -17.19 3.09
C HIS A 111 13.78 -18.08 4.11
N ILE A 112 12.62 -17.63 4.61
CA ILE A 112 11.76 -18.41 5.51
C ILE A 112 11.29 -19.70 4.82
N ALA A 113 10.86 -19.63 3.56
CA ALA A 113 10.43 -20.79 2.77
C ALA A 113 11.54 -21.85 2.69
N VAL A 114 12.74 -21.44 2.32
CA VAL A 114 13.89 -22.32 2.17
C VAL A 114 14.46 -22.77 3.53
N GLY A 115 14.14 -22.08 4.63
CA GLY A 115 14.68 -22.36 5.96
C GLY A 115 16.11 -21.85 6.10
N GLN A 116 16.36 -20.63 5.61
CA GLN A 116 17.62 -19.91 5.69
C GLN A 116 17.53 -18.81 6.76
N GLN A 117 18.68 -18.45 7.33
CA GLN A 117 18.78 -17.35 8.29
C GLN A 117 18.50 -15.99 7.63
N LEU A 118 17.61 -15.20 8.26
CA LEU A 118 17.24 -13.84 7.88
C LEU A 118 18.34 -12.82 8.20
N ASN A 119 19.51 -12.92 7.57
CA ASN A 119 20.58 -11.95 7.78
C ASN A 119 20.48 -10.82 6.75
N LEU A 120 19.99 -9.66 7.20
CA LEU A 120 19.84 -8.50 6.34
C LEU A 120 21.16 -7.74 6.29
N HIS A 121 21.68 -7.50 5.08
CA HIS A 121 22.94 -6.76 4.91
C HIS A 121 22.84 -5.35 5.49
N TRP A 122 23.96 -4.80 6.00
CA TRP A 122 23.97 -3.47 6.63
C TRP A 122 23.52 -2.34 5.70
N LEU A 123 23.81 -2.45 4.38
CA LEU A 123 23.31 -1.50 3.39
C LEU A 123 21.77 -1.52 3.30
N HIS A 124 21.17 -2.71 3.33
CA HIS A 124 19.71 -2.81 3.35
C HIS A 124 19.12 -2.33 4.66
N LYS A 125 19.79 -2.56 5.80
CA LYS A 125 19.40 -2.00 7.10
C LYS A 125 19.34 -0.47 7.06
N ILE A 126 20.33 0.19 6.44
CA ILE A 126 20.28 1.64 6.21
C ILE A 126 19.08 2.01 5.35
N GLY A 127 18.88 1.33 4.21
CA GLY A 127 17.74 1.60 3.34
C GLY A 127 16.37 1.45 4.02
N VAL A 128 16.20 0.41 4.85
CA VAL A 128 14.99 0.18 5.65
C VAL A 128 14.79 1.29 6.67
N SER A 129 15.83 1.71 7.38
CA SER A 129 15.77 2.81 8.33
C SER A 129 15.42 4.14 7.64
N THR A 130 16.05 4.44 6.50
CA THR A 130 15.75 5.65 5.72
C THR A 130 14.31 5.65 5.24
N ALA A 131 13.82 4.53 4.70
CA ALA A 131 12.44 4.39 4.27
C ALA A 131 11.45 4.58 5.43
N LEU A 132 11.74 4.00 6.60
CA LEU A 132 10.92 4.16 7.79
C LEU A 132 10.85 5.62 8.26
N LEU A 133 12.00 6.29 8.39
CA LEU A 133 12.08 7.67 8.85
C LEU A 133 11.38 8.63 7.89
N THR A 134 11.65 8.51 6.59
CA THR A 134 11.03 9.37 5.56
C THR A 134 9.51 9.17 5.51
N THR A 135 9.03 7.92 5.59
CA THR A 135 7.59 7.63 5.62
C THR A 135 6.93 8.17 6.89
N ALA A 136 7.57 8.03 8.06
CA ALA A 136 7.04 8.57 9.31
C ALA A 136 6.97 10.11 9.29
N ILE A 137 7.99 10.78 8.76
CA ILE A 137 7.99 12.23 8.56
C ILE A 137 6.87 12.64 7.58
N GLY A 138 6.70 11.91 6.48
CA GLY A 138 5.63 12.14 5.51
C GLY A 138 4.25 12.02 6.14
N PHE A 139 4.02 10.94 6.90
CA PHE A 139 2.76 10.70 7.62
C PHE A 139 2.42 11.85 8.56
N ILE A 140 3.39 12.29 9.38
CA ILE A 140 3.20 13.41 10.32
C ILE A 140 2.90 14.70 9.55
N SER A 141 3.61 14.95 8.45
CA SER A 141 3.48 16.17 7.66
C SER A 141 2.11 16.26 6.97
N VAL A 142 1.62 15.17 6.38
CA VAL A 142 0.26 15.08 5.82
C VAL A 142 -0.79 15.22 6.91
N ASN A 143 -0.62 14.54 8.05
CA ASN A 143 -1.56 14.67 9.16
C ASN A 143 -1.69 16.12 9.69
N GLN A 144 -0.62 16.91 9.63
CA GLN A 144 -0.64 18.31 10.07
C GLN A 144 -1.19 19.27 9.02
N THR A 145 -0.98 18.99 7.73
CA THR A 145 -1.29 19.93 6.64
C THR A 145 -2.61 19.60 5.95
N TRP A 146 -2.93 18.31 5.83
CA TRP A 146 -4.01 17.77 5.01
C TRP A 146 -4.67 16.56 5.73
N GLY A 147 -4.97 16.73 7.01
CA GLY A 147 -5.43 15.65 7.88
C GLY A 147 -6.85 15.16 7.58
N GLU A 148 -7.70 15.99 6.98
CA GLU A 148 -9.07 15.61 6.63
C GLU A 148 -9.12 14.49 5.58
N GLU A 149 -8.13 14.41 4.69
CA GLU A 149 -8.06 13.36 3.66
C GLU A 149 -7.83 11.96 4.21
N TRP A 150 -7.42 11.82 5.47
CA TRP A 150 -7.38 10.50 6.09
C TRP A 150 -8.75 9.82 6.11
N ALA A 151 -9.85 10.59 6.01
CA ALA A 151 -11.21 10.08 5.89
C ALA A 151 -11.47 9.32 4.57
N VAL A 152 -10.68 9.55 3.52
CA VAL A 152 -10.81 8.84 2.24
C VAL A 152 -10.45 7.36 2.40
N ILE A 153 -9.47 7.01 3.23
CA ILE A 153 -9.05 5.62 3.45
C ILE A 153 -10.20 4.71 3.92
N PRO A 154 -10.90 4.98 5.05
CA PRO A 154 -11.97 4.10 5.49
C PRO A 154 -13.13 4.03 4.49
N ILE A 155 -13.42 5.11 3.77
CA ILE A 155 -14.46 5.13 2.72
C ILE A 155 -14.06 4.19 1.57
N SER A 156 -12.80 4.27 1.12
CA SER A 156 -12.30 3.41 0.05
C SER A 156 -12.21 1.95 0.48
N LEU A 157 -11.75 1.67 1.71
CA LEU A 157 -11.75 0.31 2.28
C LEU A 157 -13.16 -0.27 2.39
N GLN A 158 -14.15 0.56 2.73
CA GLN A 158 -15.55 0.13 2.77
C GLN A 158 -16.06 -0.23 1.36
N ALA A 159 -15.76 0.59 0.36
CA ALA A 159 -16.15 0.34 -1.02
C ALA A 159 -15.47 -0.92 -1.58
N THR A 160 -14.16 -1.04 -1.39
CA THR A 160 -13.31 -2.11 -1.95
C THR A 160 -13.23 -3.37 -1.08
N GLY A 161 -13.87 -3.37 0.10
CA GLY A 161 -13.82 -4.45 1.09
C GLY A 161 -13.99 -5.88 0.53
N PRO A 162 -14.99 -6.16 -0.33
CA PRO A 162 -15.17 -7.49 -0.92
C PRO A 162 -13.98 -7.93 -1.79
N PHE A 163 -13.37 -7.02 -2.55
CA PHE A 163 -12.21 -7.32 -3.39
C PHE A 163 -10.95 -7.53 -2.55
N LEU A 164 -10.76 -6.71 -1.51
CA LEU A 164 -9.67 -6.85 -0.55
C LEU A 164 -9.77 -8.17 0.22
N HIS A 165 -10.99 -8.58 0.59
CA HIS A 165 -11.25 -9.87 1.23
C HIS A 165 -10.83 -11.05 0.35
N LEU A 166 -11.23 -11.04 -0.93
CA LEU A 166 -10.80 -12.05 -1.89
C LEU A 166 -9.27 -12.08 -2.05
N GLY A 167 -8.65 -10.90 -2.20
CA GLY A 167 -7.19 -10.79 -2.28
C GLY A 167 -6.48 -11.34 -1.03
N ALA A 168 -7.01 -11.05 0.16
CA ALA A 168 -6.47 -11.53 1.42
C ALA A 168 -6.62 -13.05 1.58
N LEU A 169 -7.74 -13.64 1.14
CA LEU A 169 -7.89 -15.10 1.08
C LEU A 169 -6.83 -15.74 0.17
N VAL A 170 -6.63 -15.19 -1.04
CA VAL A 170 -5.58 -15.68 -1.95
C VAL A 170 -4.18 -15.56 -1.32
N ALA A 171 -3.88 -14.46 -0.65
CA ALA A 171 -2.60 -14.28 0.02
C ALA A 171 -2.40 -15.28 1.18
N VAL A 172 -3.40 -15.48 2.04
CA VAL A 172 -3.31 -16.40 3.19
C VAL A 172 -3.25 -17.86 2.74
N THR A 173 -3.92 -18.22 1.64
CA THR A 173 -3.78 -19.57 1.05
C THR A 173 -2.39 -19.78 0.47
N ALA A 174 -1.80 -18.80 -0.21
CA ALA A 174 -0.41 -18.89 -0.68
C ALA A 174 0.59 -19.03 0.49
N LEU A 175 0.36 -18.31 1.59
CA LEU A 175 1.21 -18.40 2.79
C LEU A 175 1.04 -19.73 3.56
N ALA A 176 -0.04 -20.49 3.32
CA ALA A 176 -0.32 -21.75 4.00
C ALA A 176 0.85 -22.74 3.89
N TRP A 177 1.46 -22.82 2.70
CA TRP A 177 2.60 -23.69 2.45
C TRP A 177 3.82 -23.30 3.31
N LEU A 178 4.08 -22.00 3.45
CA LEU A 178 5.17 -21.51 4.30
C LEU A 178 4.94 -21.87 5.77
N VAL A 179 3.72 -21.67 6.24
CA VAL A 179 3.32 -22.00 7.61
C VAL A 179 3.45 -23.50 7.86
N ALA A 180 2.94 -24.35 6.97
CA ALA A 180 3.08 -25.80 7.06
C ALA A 180 4.55 -26.22 7.09
N GLY A 181 5.40 -25.62 6.23
CA GLY A 181 6.83 -25.87 6.22
C GLY A 181 7.56 -25.41 7.49
N GLN A 182 7.13 -24.33 8.13
CA GLN A 182 7.66 -23.90 9.43
C GLN A 182 7.26 -24.87 10.55
N VAL A 183 5.99 -25.27 10.59
CA VAL A 183 5.48 -26.22 11.58
C VAL A 183 6.18 -27.57 11.45
N ALA A 184 6.34 -28.09 10.23
CA ALA A 184 6.98 -29.37 9.98
C ALA A 184 8.48 -29.39 10.35
N ARG A 185 9.17 -28.26 10.23
CA ARG A 185 10.62 -28.13 10.57
C ARG A 185 10.88 -27.77 12.03
N ALA A 186 9.89 -27.26 12.74
CA ALA A 186 10.08 -26.81 14.11
C ALA A 186 10.26 -27.99 15.08
N GLU A 187 11.35 -27.94 15.86
CA GLU A 187 11.63 -28.97 16.87
C GLU A 187 10.78 -28.80 18.15
N LYS A 188 10.37 -27.56 18.44
CA LYS A 188 9.64 -27.21 19.67
C LYS A 188 8.13 -27.21 19.41
N THR A 189 7.41 -28.13 20.05
CA THR A 189 5.94 -28.22 20.01
C THR A 189 5.24 -26.90 20.38
N ARG A 190 5.77 -26.17 21.37
CA ARG A 190 5.26 -24.83 21.74
C ARG A 190 5.27 -23.86 20.56
N PHE A 191 6.32 -23.86 19.74
CA PHE A 191 6.41 -22.98 18.56
C PHE A 191 5.43 -23.41 17.49
N GLN A 192 5.31 -24.72 17.22
CA GLN A 192 4.33 -25.27 16.27
C GLN A 192 2.90 -24.86 16.65
N VAL A 193 2.52 -25.03 17.91
CA VAL A 193 1.19 -24.68 18.42
C VAL A 193 0.94 -23.18 18.28
N VAL A 194 1.89 -22.33 18.67
CA VAL A 194 1.72 -20.86 18.54
C VAL A 194 1.54 -20.45 17.08
N VAL A 195 2.39 -20.93 16.17
CA VAL A 195 2.31 -20.60 14.73
C VAL A 195 1.00 -21.08 14.13
N LEU A 196 0.57 -22.30 14.46
CA LEU A 196 -0.69 -22.87 13.96
C LEU A 196 -1.90 -22.10 14.48
N LEU A 197 -1.92 -21.76 15.78
CA LEU A 197 -3.00 -20.97 16.38
C LEU A 197 -3.10 -19.58 15.77
N LEU A 198 -1.96 -18.92 15.51
CA LEU A 198 -1.94 -17.62 14.83
C LEU A 198 -2.52 -17.73 13.42
N TYR A 199 -2.09 -18.72 12.64
CA TYR A 199 -2.61 -18.94 11.29
C TYR A 199 -4.11 -19.24 11.27
N LEU A 200 -4.57 -20.13 12.15
CA LEU A 200 -6.00 -20.46 12.26
C LEU A 200 -6.84 -19.27 12.72
N SER A 201 -6.31 -18.42 13.61
CA SER A 201 -6.98 -17.20 14.05
C SER A 201 -7.16 -16.21 12.90
N VAL A 202 -6.12 -16.03 12.07
CA VAL A 202 -6.20 -15.19 10.87
C VAL A 202 -7.22 -15.75 9.87
N LEU A 203 -7.19 -17.06 9.64
CA LEU A 203 -8.12 -17.74 8.74
C LEU A 203 -9.58 -17.60 9.22
N LEU A 204 -9.81 -17.79 10.51
CA LEU A 204 -11.13 -17.60 11.12
C LEU A 204 -11.60 -16.16 10.96
N GLY A 205 -10.74 -15.18 11.26
CA GLY A 205 -11.05 -13.76 11.08
C GLY A 205 -11.44 -13.45 9.63
N LEU A 206 -10.69 -13.97 8.66
CA LEU A 206 -11.01 -13.84 7.24
C LEU A 206 -12.34 -14.48 6.87
N TYR A 207 -12.66 -15.67 7.35
CA TYR A 207 -13.96 -16.29 7.06
C TYR A 207 -15.14 -15.58 7.74
N MET A 208 -14.91 -14.89 8.85
CA MET A 208 -15.92 -14.07 9.53
C MET A 208 -16.04 -12.66 8.94
N ALA A 209 -15.01 -12.15 8.25
CA ALA A 209 -14.97 -10.80 7.70
C ALA A 209 -16.17 -10.43 6.80
N PRO A 210 -16.71 -11.31 5.92
CA PRO A 210 -17.88 -10.99 5.10
C PRO A 210 -19.10 -10.54 5.90
N LEU A 211 -19.25 -10.98 7.16
CA LEU A 211 -20.34 -10.56 8.04
C LEU A 211 -20.22 -9.11 8.50
N SER A 212 -19.01 -8.54 8.44
CA SER A 212 -18.70 -7.16 8.84
C SER A 212 -18.52 -6.19 7.67
N ILE A 213 -18.43 -6.70 6.44
CA ILE A 213 -18.22 -5.86 5.25
C ILE A 213 -19.55 -5.26 4.81
N THR A 214 -19.72 -3.96 5.05
CA THR A 214 -20.85 -3.16 4.57
C THR A 214 -20.44 -2.35 3.35
N SER A 215 -20.28 -3.00 2.19
CA SER A 215 -19.91 -2.29 0.96
C SER A 215 -21.14 -1.77 0.21
N PRO A 216 -21.22 -0.47 -0.14
CA PRO A 216 -22.28 0.09 -0.96
C PRO A 216 -22.47 -0.62 -2.31
N CYS A 217 -21.46 -1.33 -2.81
CA CYS A 217 -21.51 -2.07 -4.07
C CYS A 217 -22.35 -3.36 -4.00
N ILE A 218 -22.58 -3.91 -2.81
CA ILE A 218 -23.31 -5.18 -2.60
C ILE A 218 -24.61 -4.95 -1.82
N MET A 219 -24.70 -3.84 -1.06
CA MET A 219 -25.88 -3.52 -0.27
C MET A 219 -27.12 -3.30 -1.13
N ASP A 220 -28.27 -3.76 -0.62
CA ASP A 220 -29.57 -3.45 -1.21
C ASP A 220 -29.81 -1.95 -1.25
N HIS A 221 -30.48 -1.48 -2.31
CA HIS A 221 -30.80 -0.07 -2.51
C HIS A 221 -31.52 0.58 -1.32
N ALA A 222 -32.36 -0.18 -0.60
CA ALA A 222 -33.08 0.31 0.58
C ALA A 222 -32.16 0.65 1.78
N ASN A 223 -30.97 0.07 1.83
CA ASN A 223 -30.00 0.25 2.91
C ASN A 223 -28.91 1.27 2.56
N LEU A 224 -28.93 1.84 1.35
CA LEU A 224 -27.98 2.86 0.93
C LEU A 224 -28.27 4.20 1.63
N LYS A 225 -27.21 4.96 1.90
CA LYS A 225 -27.34 6.35 2.33
C LYS A 225 -28.02 7.17 1.21
N PRO A 226 -28.67 8.29 1.55
CA PRO A 226 -29.19 9.22 0.57
C PRO A 226 -28.14 9.57 -0.48
N ARG A 227 -28.57 9.71 -1.74
CA ARG A 227 -27.71 10.14 -2.83
C ARG A 227 -27.03 11.45 -2.42
N PRO A 228 -25.68 11.56 -2.54
CA PRO A 228 -25.01 12.82 -2.26
C PRO A 228 -25.46 13.89 -3.24
N ASP A 229 -25.37 15.15 -2.84
CA ASP A 229 -25.68 16.25 -3.74
C ASP A 229 -24.67 16.29 -4.88
N VAL A 230 -25.18 16.19 -6.10
CA VAL A 230 -24.36 16.24 -7.32
C VAL A 230 -24.54 17.60 -7.95
N ILE A 231 -23.47 18.37 -8.04
CA ILE A 231 -23.47 19.70 -8.67
C ILE A 231 -22.90 19.56 -10.08
N GLY A 232 -23.62 20.08 -11.08
CA GLY A 232 -23.14 20.16 -12.45
C GLY A 232 -22.14 21.30 -12.60
N HIS A 233 -20.85 21.00 -12.46
CA HIS A 233 -19.75 21.95 -12.69
C HIS A 233 -19.76 22.43 -14.14
N GLN A 234 -19.95 23.74 -14.34
CA GLN A 234 -20.16 24.38 -15.65
C GLN A 234 -21.27 23.71 -16.50
N GLY A 235 -22.25 23.12 -15.81
CA GLY A 235 -23.30 22.27 -16.38
C GLY A 235 -22.89 20.79 -16.50
N ALA A 236 -22.90 20.26 -17.72
CA ALA A 236 -22.49 18.89 -18.08
C ALA A 236 -21.46 18.92 -19.22
N PRO A 237 -20.21 19.34 -18.95
CA PRO A 237 -19.19 19.62 -19.98
C PRO A 237 -18.80 18.40 -20.83
N MET A 238 -19.00 17.17 -20.30
CA MET A 238 -18.78 15.94 -21.08
C MET A 238 -19.88 15.65 -22.11
N LEU A 239 -21.02 16.36 -22.05
CA LEU A 239 -22.19 16.15 -22.92
C LEU A 239 -22.50 17.36 -23.82
N ALA A 240 -22.12 18.57 -23.41
CA ALA A 240 -22.36 19.80 -24.14
C ALA A 240 -21.33 20.87 -23.76
N PRO A 241 -21.13 21.92 -24.57
CA PRO A 241 -20.12 22.95 -24.30
C PRO A 241 -20.31 23.63 -22.93
N GLU A 242 -19.25 23.71 -22.14
CA GLU A 242 -19.23 24.29 -20.79
C GLU A 242 -19.80 25.72 -20.71
N ASN A 243 -20.38 26.07 -19.55
CA ASN A 243 -20.95 27.40 -19.28
C ASN A 243 -21.98 27.88 -20.34
N THR A 244 -22.70 26.95 -20.98
CA THR A 244 -23.80 27.26 -21.92
C THR A 244 -25.16 26.81 -21.40
N ILE A 245 -26.23 27.46 -21.87
CA ILE A 245 -27.62 27.05 -21.59
C ILE A 245 -27.86 25.57 -21.95
N LEU A 246 -27.27 25.10 -23.06
CA LEU A 246 -27.38 23.70 -23.48
C LEU A 246 -26.75 22.76 -22.45
N SER A 247 -25.55 23.08 -21.94
CA SER A 247 -24.87 22.30 -20.91
C SER A 247 -25.67 22.26 -19.59
N PHE A 248 -26.23 23.38 -19.17
CA PHE A 248 -27.12 23.43 -18.00
C PHE A 248 -28.39 22.59 -18.20
N GLN A 249 -29.00 22.63 -19.39
CA GLN A 249 -30.15 21.78 -19.72
C GLN A 249 -29.79 20.30 -19.66
N ARG A 250 -28.61 19.91 -20.16
CA ARG A 250 -28.13 18.52 -20.06
C ARG A 250 -27.89 18.11 -18.60
N ALA A 251 -27.33 18.98 -17.77
CA ALA A 251 -27.15 18.70 -16.35
C ALA A 251 -28.48 18.49 -15.62
N LEU A 252 -29.48 19.36 -15.88
CA LEU A 252 -30.82 19.22 -15.32
C LEU A 252 -31.51 17.92 -15.76
N GLN A 253 -31.31 17.48 -17.01
CA GLN A 253 -31.81 16.18 -17.49
C GLN A 253 -31.21 14.99 -16.72
N MET A 254 -30.04 15.16 -16.11
CA MET A 254 -29.36 14.16 -15.27
C MET A 254 -29.74 14.25 -13.78
N ASN A 255 -30.74 15.06 -13.42
CA ASN A 255 -31.20 15.28 -12.05
C ASN A 255 -30.06 15.67 -11.10
N VAL A 256 -29.23 16.64 -11.48
CA VAL A 256 -28.25 17.26 -10.57
C VAL A 256 -28.98 18.05 -9.47
N SER A 257 -28.39 18.09 -8.27
CA SER A 257 -28.91 18.86 -7.12
C SER A 257 -28.68 20.36 -7.29
N GLY A 258 -27.67 20.76 -8.08
CA GLY A 258 -27.34 22.16 -8.31
C GLY A 258 -26.54 22.37 -9.60
N LEU A 259 -26.41 23.63 -10.00
CA LEU A 259 -25.59 24.07 -11.13
C LEU A 259 -24.54 25.04 -10.62
N GLU A 260 -23.31 24.85 -11.06
CA GLU A 260 -22.21 25.78 -10.88
C GLU A 260 -21.93 26.44 -12.24
N ALA A 261 -21.61 27.74 -12.21
CA ALA A 261 -21.39 28.53 -13.42
C ALA A 261 -20.38 29.65 -13.14
N ASP A 262 -19.42 29.82 -14.06
CA ASP A 262 -18.46 30.91 -14.00
C ASP A 262 -19.05 32.19 -14.61
N VAL A 263 -18.97 33.30 -13.86
CA VAL A 263 -19.47 34.60 -14.31
C VAL A 263 -18.32 35.59 -14.42
N ALA A 264 -18.20 36.23 -15.59
CA ALA A 264 -17.27 37.32 -15.83
C ALA A 264 -18.01 38.60 -16.23
N ILE A 265 -17.59 39.74 -15.68
CA ILE A 265 -18.19 41.04 -15.99
C ILE A 265 -17.49 41.65 -17.20
N ARG A 266 -18.27 42.05 -18.20
CA ARG A 266 -17.75 42.76 -19.38
C ARG A 266 -17.57 44.25 -19.04
N ILE A 267 -16.38 44.79 -19.29
CA ILE A 267 -16.03 46.21 -19.04
C ILE A 267 -16.79 47.18 -19.97
N ARG A 268 -17.29 46.69 -21.12
CA ARG A 268 -18.04 47.49 -22.09
C ARG A 268 -19.52 47.04 -22.10
N PRO A 269 -20.50 47.94 -21.89
CA PRO A 269 -21.91 47.59 -21.97
C PRO A 269 -22.24 47.07 -23.38
N LEU A 270 -23.10 46.05 -23.44
CA LEU A 270 -23.66 45.56 -24.70
C LEU A 270 -24.47 46.69 -25.34
N ILE A 271 -23.96 47.24 -26.45
CA ILE A 271 -24.79 48.04 -27.34
C ILE A 271 -25.75 47.05 -27.99
N THR A 272 -26.95 46.90 -27.41
CA THR A 272 -28.06 46.23 -28.06
C THR A 272 -28.43 47.06 -29.28
N SER A 273 -28.04 46.61 -30.47
CA SER A 273 -28.71 47.04 -31.70
C SER A 273 -30.12 46.47 -31.63
N GLN A 274 -31.09 47.34 -31.36
CA GLN A 274 -32.51 47.05 -31.62
C GLN A 274 -32.73 46.73 -33.11
#